data_AF-A0A379M1L9-F1
#
_entry.id   AF-A0A379M1L9-F1
#
_cell.length_a   1.000
_cell.length_b   1.000
_cell.length_c   1.000
_cell.angle_alpha   90.00
_cell.angle_beta   90.00
_cell.angle_gamma   90.00
#
_symmetry.space_group_name_H-M   'P 1'
#
loop_
_entity.id
_entity.type
_entity.pdbx_description
1 polymer ?
#
loop_
_entity_poly.entity_id
_entity_poly.type
_entity_poly.pdbx_seq_one_letter_code
_entity_poly.pdbx_strand_id
1 'polypeptide(L)'
;MTTAHATPLSAEDLEVVHLIHAALRRDTERLADFAQKWRTADPGTHDALLLGWHGFSTELHTHHSIEDVYVWPFMRPRLADDAGAMEVLDAMEAEHSVIDPALAEIENALDDRETATERLGGLLDGLVTSLGAHPRMRSVTPSP
;
A
#
# COMPACT_ATOMS: atom_id res chain seq x y z
N MET A 1 -37.35 -2.56 18.09
CA MET A 1 -36.16 -2.46 17.22
C MET A 1 -35.23 -1.45 17.88
N THR A 2 -34.14 -1.92 18.48
CA THR A 2 -33.11 -1.05 19.05
C THR A 2 -32.20 -0.63 17.91
N THR A 3 -32.26 0.63 17.49
CA THR A 3 -31.23 1.22 16.64
C THR A 3 -29.93 1.24 17.43
N ALA A 4 -29.02 0.31 17.12
CA ALA A 4 -27.66 0.40 17.60
C ALA A 4 -27.05 1.66 16.96
N HIS A 5 -26.85 2.70 17.76
CA HIS A 5 -26.02 3.82 17.35
C HIS A 5 -24.60 3.28 17.20
N ALA A 6 -24.11 3.21 15.96
CA ALA A 6 -22.72 2.92 15.71
C ALA A 6 -21.88 4.04 16.34
N THR A 7 -20.92 3.68 17.20
CA THR A 7 -19.93 4.64 17.69
C THR A 7 -19.20 5.25 16.49
N PRO A 8 -19.10 6.59 16.39
CA PRO A 8 -18.31 7.23 15.34
C PRO A 8 -16.84 6.85 15.49
N LEU A 9 -16.12 6.81 14.36
CA LEU A 9 -14.68 6.56 14.36
C LEU A 9 -13.97 7.65 15.17
N SER A 10 -13.01 7.25 16.01
CA SER A 10 -12.18 8.20 16.74
C SER A 10 -11.09 8.78 15.82
N ALA A 11 -10.53 9.92 16.22
CA ALA A 11 -9.34 10.47 15.56
C ALA A 11 -8.14 9.50 15.70
N GLU A 12 -8.06 8.77 16.81
CA GLU A 12 -7.01 7.77 17.03
C GLU A 12 -7.13 6.57 16.08
N ASP A 13 -8.35 6.13 15.74
CA ASP A 13 -8.57 5.04 14.78
C ASP A 13 -8.03 5.39 13.38
N LEU A 14 -8.17 6.65 12.97
CA LEU A 14 -7.66 7.14 11.68
C LEU A 14 -6.15 7.43 11.71
N GLU A 15 -5.61 7.84 12.86
CA GLU A 15 -4.16 8.09 13.03
C GLU A 15 -3.33 6.82 12.83
N VAL A 16 -3.82 5.66 13.30
CA VAL A 16 -3.14 4.37 13.10
C VAL A 16 -3.02 4.02 11.62
N VAL A 17 -4.10 4.19 10.85
CA VAL A 17 -4.08 3.95 9.39
C VAL A 17 -3.07 4.87 8.72
N HIS A 18 -3.06 6.16 9.07
CA HIS A 18 -2.08 7.11 8.53
C HIS A 18 -0.62 6.73 8.83
N LEU A 19 -0.34 6.29 10.05
CA LEU A 19 1.02 5.91 10.44
C LEU A 19 1.53 4.70 9.66
N ILE A 20 0.68 3.68 9.47
CA ILE A 20 1.02 2.48 8.71
C ILE A 20 1.29 2.85 7.24
N HIS A 21 0.42 3.64 6.63
CA HIS A 21 0.58 4.10 5.25
C HIS A 21 1.85 4.95 5.04
N ALA A 22 2.22 5.78 6.03
CA ALA A 22 3.47 6.52 6.00
C ALA A 22 4.71 5.60 6.08
N ALA A 23 4.66 4.57 6.92
CA ALA A 23 5.73 3.58 7.05
C ALA A 23 5.91 2.76 5.75
N LEU A 24 4.80 2.29 5.17
CA LEU A 24 4.81 1.54 3.91
C LEU A 24 5.43 2.35 2.77
N ARG A 25 5.07 3.64 2.63
CA ARG A 25 5.69 4.53 1.64
C ARG A 25 7.21 4.64 1.83
N ARG A 26 7.65 4.93 3.06
CA ARG A 26 9.08 5.04 3.39
C ARG A 26 9.85 3.77 3.06
N ASP A 27 9.27 2.61 3.37
CA ASP A 27 9.96 1.32 3.20
C ASP A 27 9.99 0.91 1.72
N THR A 28 8.97 1.28 0.93
CA THR A 28 8.98 1.14 -0.54
C THR A 28 10.11 1.92 -1.19
N GLU A 29 10.26 3.21 -0.82
CA GLU A 29 11.33 4.06 -1.36
C GLU A 29 12.71 3.46 -1.08
N ARG A 30 12.93 2.94 0.13
CA ARG A 30 14.18 2.28 0.53
C ARG A 30 14.46 1.02 -0.27
N LEU A 31 13.43 0.20 -0.52
CA LEU A 31 13.57 -1.02 -1.31
C LEU A 31 13.84 -0.71 -2.78
N ALA A 32 13.17 0.29 -3.35
CA ALA A 32 13.42 0.73 -4.73
C ALA A 32 14.85 1.27 -4.90
N ASP A 33 15.31 2.12 -3.98
CA ASP A 33 16.69 2.62 -3.95
C ASP A 33 17.74 1.49 -3.87
N PHE A 34 17.42 0.43 -3.12
CA PHE A 34 18.29 -0.72 -2.97
C PHE A 34 18.29 -1.59 -4.24
N ALA A 35 17.12 -1.84 -4.82
CA ALA A 35 16.97 -2.61 -6.04
C ALA A 35 17.59 -1.92 -7.28
N GLN A 36 17.59 -0.58 -7.36
CA GLN A 36 18.32 0.15 -8.42
C GLN A 36 19.85 -0.08 -8.35
N LYS A 37 20.39 -0.36 -7.16
CA LYS A 37 21.82 -0.65 -6.94
C LYS A 37 22.18 -2.13 -7.16
N TRP A 38 21.18 -2.99 -7.39
CA TRP A 38 21.33 -4.44 -7.53
C TRP A 38 22.31 -4.87 -8.63
N ARG A 39 22.41 -4.11 -9.73
CA ARG A 39 23.30 -4.45 -10.87
C ARG A 39 24.79 -4.57 -10.51
N THR A 40 25.22 -3.98 -9.40
CA THR A 40 26.63 -4.00 -8.95
C THR A 40 26.85 -4.81 -7.68
N ALA A 41 25.81 -5.49 -7.19
CA ALA A 41 25.81 -6.14 -5.89
C ALA A 41 26.37 -7.57 -5.94
N ASP A 42 27.10 -7.97 -4.90
CA ASP A 42 27.56 -9.35 -4.73
C ASP A 42 26.37 -10.28 -4.40
N PRO A 43 26.51 -11.61 -4.54
CA PRO A 43 25.44 -12.56 -4.27
C PRO A 43 24.78 -12.43 -2.89
N GLY A 44 25.51 -12.05 -1.83
CA GLY A 44 24.94 -11.85 -0.50
C GLY A 44 24.02 -10.62 -0.42
N THR A 45 24.28 -9.60 -1.24
CA THR A 45 23.43 -8.41 -1.36
C THR A 45 22.10 -8.73 -2.08
N HIS A 46 22.10 -9.70 -3.00
CA HIS A 46 20.89 -10.20 -3.66
C HIS A 46 19.96 -10.95 -2.69
N ASP A 47 20.50 -11.83 -1.86
CA ASP A 47 19.67 -12.61 -0.93
C ASP A 47 19.05 -11.70 0.15
N ALA A 48 19.77 -10.65 0.56
CA ALA A 48 19.23 -9.62 1.43
C ALA A 48 18.10 -8.81 0.76
N LEU A 49 18.21 -8.52 -0.55
CA LEU A 49 17.14 -7.87 -1.33
C LEU A 49 15.89 -8.74 -1.36
N LEU A 50 16.03 -10.03 -1.70
CA LEU A 50 14.90 -10.96 -1.75
C LEU A 50 14.21 -11.09 -0.39
N LEU A 51 14.99 -11.22 0.69
CA LEU A 51 14.44 -11.31 2.04
C LEU A 51 13.68 -10.03 2.44
N GLY A 52 14.27 -8.86 2.17
CA GLY A 52 13.64 -7.57 2.45
C GLY A 52 12.37 -7.36 1.63
N TRP A 53 12.42 -7.73 0.35
CA TRP A 53 11.28 -7.67 -0.56
C TRP A 53 10.14 -8.58 -0.10
N HIS A 54 10.42 -9.85 0.19
CA HIS A 54 9.41 -10.81 0.64
C HIS A 54 8.70 -10.37 1.93
N GLY A 55 9.47 -9.83 2.89
CA GLY A 55 8.89 -9.29 4.12
C GLY A 55 7.98 -8.10 3.86
N PHE A 56 8.41 -7.16 3.04
CA PHE A 56 7.62 -5.98 2.68
C PHE A 56 6.36 -6.32 1.87
N SER A 57 6.49 -7.15 0.83
CA SER A 57 5.35 -7.52 -0.03
C SER A 57 4.29 -8.29 0.74
N THR A 58 4.70 -9.18 1.65
CA THR A 58 3.80 -9.93 2.53
C THR A 58 3.06 -9.02 3.51
N GLU A 59 3.77 -8.08 4.15
CA GLU A 59 3.17 -7.12 5.08
C GLU A 59 2.15 -6.23 4.36
N LEU A 60 2.53 -5.67 3.21
CA LEU A 60 1.67 -4.78 2.42
C LEU A 60 0.41 -5.50 1.92
N HIS A 61 0.55 -6.71 1.38
CA HIS A 61 -0.61 -7.48 0.92
C HIS A 61 -1.53 -7.89 2.08
N THR A 62 -0.95 -8.24 3.23
CA THR A 62 -1.74 -8.57 4.45
C THR A 62 -2.49 -7.34 4.95
N HIS A 63 -1.83 -6.19 4.96
CA HIS A 63 -2.41 -4.89 5.31
C HIS A 63 -3.61 -4.57 4.41
N HIS A 64 -3.44 -4.58 3.08
CA HIS A 64 -4.54 -4.35 2.14
C HIS A 64 -5.67 -5.38 2.32
N SER A 65 -5.34 -6.65 2.53
CA SER A 65 -6.34 -7.70 2.74
C SER A 65 -7.18 -7.46 4.00
N ILE A 66 -6.55 -7.02 5.11
CA ILE A 66 -7.26 -6.69 6.34
C ILE A 66 -8.20 -5.50 6.11
N GLU A 67 -7.68 -4.49 5.43
CA GLU A 67 -8.39 -3.28 5.07
C GLU A 67 -9.65 -3.59 4.23
N ASP A 68 -9.49 -4.30 3.11
CA ASP A 68 -10.57 -4.63 2.18
C ASP A 68 -11.61 -5.59 2.77
N VAL A 69 -11.17 -6.61 3.53
CA VAL A 69 -12.06 -7.66 4.02
C VAL A 69 -12.80 -7.26 5.30
N TYR A 70 -12.16 -6.48 6.17
CA TYR A 70 -12.70 -6.21 7.52
C TYR A 70 -12.93 -4.73 7.77
N VAL A 71 -11.95 -3.88 7.46
CA VAL A 71 -12.00 -2.48 7.88
C VAL A 71 -12.96 -1.68 6.99
N TRP A 72 -12.92 -1.83 5.65
CA TRP A 72 -13.72 -1.01 4.75
C TRP A 72 -15.20 -1.37 4.89
N PRO A 73 -15.60 -2.67 4.93
CA PRO A 73 -16.97 -3.06 5.21
C PRO A 73 -17.49 -2.55 6.56
N PHE A 74 -16.60 -2.41 7.56
CA PHE A 74 -16.95 -1.85 8.86
C PHE A 74 -17.12 -0.31 8.81
N MET A 75 -16.27 0.40 8.07
CA MET A 75 -16.27 1.86 7.98
C MET A 75 -17.38 2.41 7.09
N ARG A 76 -17.66 1.78 5.94
CA ARG A 76 -18.61 2.28 4.92
C ARG A 76 -20.00 2.65 5.48
N PRO A 77 -20.67 1.82 6.31
CA PRO A 77 -21.96 2.21 6.89
C PRO A 77 -21.89 3.40 7.85
N ARG A 78 -20.73 3.64 8.48
CA ARG A 78 -20.52 4.74 9.43
C ARG A 78 -20.18 6.06 8.75
N LEU A 79 -19.66 5.99 7.53
CA LEU A 79 -19.28 7.13 6.71
C LEU A 79 -20.29 7.44 5.60
N ALA A 80 -21.45 6.77 5.58
CA ALA A 80 -22.41 6.87 4.49
C ALA A 80 -22.91 8.29 4.20
N ASP A 81 -22.91 9.17 5.21
CA ASP A 81 -23.31 10.58 5.09
C ASP A 81 -22.13 11.52 4.76
N ASP A 82 -20.90 11.00 4.72
CA ASP A 82 -19.68 11.74 4.35
C ASP A 82 -19.20 11.29 2.97
N ALA A 83 -19.68 11.98 1.93
CA ALA A 83 -19.32 11.68 0.54
C ALA A 83 -17.80 11.78 0.28
N GLY A 84 -17.09 12.67 0.99
CA GLY A 84 -15.65 12.82 0.84
C GLY A 84 -14.90 11.63 1.42
N ALA A 85 -15.29 11.17 2.61
CA ALA A 85 -14.71 9.97 3.22
C ALA A 85 -15.02 8.70 2.41
N MET A 86 -16.21 8.60 1.83
CA MET A 86 -16.57 7.49 0.93
C MET A 86 -15.74 7.50 -0.36
N GLU A 87 -15.50 8.66 -0.98
CA GLU A 87 -14.64 8.79 -2.16
C GLU A 87 -13.19 8.37 -1.85
N VAL A 88 -12.68 8.69 -0.65
CA VAL A 88 -11.35 8.25 -0.21
C VAL A 88 -11.29 6.72 -0.06
N LEU A 89 -12.29 6.09 0.57
CA LEU A 89 -12.34 4.63 0.70
C LEU A 89 -12.41 3.93 -0.67
N ASP A 90 -13.24 4.45 -1.58
CA ASP A 90 -13.34 3.92 -2.95
C ASP A 90 -12.00 4.05 -3.71
N ALA A 91 -11.30 5.17 -3.53
CA ALA A 91 -9.99 5.39 -4.13
C ALA A 91 -8.93 4.43 -3.57
N MET A 92 -8.91 4.21 -2.25
CA MET A 92 -7.97 3.28 -1.61
C MET A 92 -8.20 1.83 -2.06
N GLU A 93 -9.45 1.36 -2.06
CA GLU A 93 -9.79 0.01 -2.54
C GLU A 93 -9.41 -0.18 -4.02
N ALA A 94 -9.62 0.85 -4.86
CA ALA A 94 -9.18 0.81 -6.24
C ALA A 94 -7.64 0.78 -6.37
N GLU A 95 -6.91 1.50 -5.51
CA GLU A 95 -5.45 1.49 -5.47
C GLU A 95 -4.90 0.10 -5.07
N HIS A 96 -5.53 -0.59 -4.11
CA HIS A 96 -5.15 -1.96 -3.73
C HIS A 96 -5.21 -2.91 -4.93
N SER A 97 -6.25 -2.80 -5.76
CA SER A 97 -6.42 -3.63 -6.96
C SER A 97 -5.33 -3.44 -8.03
N VAL A 98 -4.57 -2.34 -7.95
CA VAL A 98 -3.43 -2.04 -8.83
C VAL A 98 -2.10 -2.44 -8.16
N ILE A 99 -1.95 -2.17 -6.87
CA ILE A 99 -0.71 -2.40 -6.14
C ILE A 99 -0.45 -3.91 -5.96
N ASP A 100 -1.46 -4.67 -5.55
CA ASP A 100 -1.29 -6.10 -5.22
C ASP A 100 -0.78 -6.94 -6.40
N PRO A 101 -1.32 -6.81 -7.63
CA PRO A 101 -0.76 -7.47 -8.80
C PRO A 101 0.68 -7.02 -9.12
N ALA A 102 1.01 -5.73 -8.91
CA ALA A 102 2.35 -5.23 -9.17
C ALA A 102 3.40 -5.85 -8.21
N LEU A 103 3.02 -6.11 -6.96
CA LEU A 103 3.88 -6.83 -6.01
C LEU A 103 4.21 -8.24 -6.52
N ALA A 104 3.21 -8.96 -7.02
CA ALA A 104 3.41 -10.29 -7.58
C ALA A 104 4.27 -10.27 -8.85
N GLU A 105 4.13 -9.25 -9.71
CA GLU A 105 4.98 -9.10 -10.89
C GLU A 105 6.44 -8.83 -10.53
N ILE A 106 6.70 -8.04 -9.48
CA ILE A 106 8.04 -7.77 -8.98
C ILE A 106 8.67 -9.01 -8.35
N GLU A 107 7.92 -9.76 -7.54
CA GLU A 107 8.39 -11.04 -6.96
C GLU A 107 8.89 -11.98 -8.08
N ASN A 108 8.06 -12.18 -9.11
CA ASN A 108 8.42 -13.03 -10.25
C ASN A 108 9.66 -12.51 -11.01
N ALA A 109 9.83 -11.18 -11.11
CA ALA A 109 10.97 -10.58 -11.77
C ALA A 109 12.26 -10.70 -10.95
N LEU A 110 12.16 -10.68 -9.62
CA LEU A 110 13.30 -10.88 -8.73
C LEU A 110 13.79 -12.34 -8.74
N ASP A 111 12.90 -13.30 -8.94
CA ASP A 111 13.25 -14.72 -9.10
C ASP A 111 13.94 -15.03 -10.44
N ASP A 112 13.68 -14.24 -11.50
CA ASP A 112 14.29 -14.41 -12.83
C ASP A 112 15.53 -13.51 -13.07
N ARG A 113 16.69 -13.99 -12.59
CA ARG A 113 17.98 -13.27 -12.67
C ARG A 113 18.44 -12.86 -14.08
N GLU A 114 18.05 -13.55 -15.15
CA GLU A 114 18.61 -13.32 -16.49
C GLU A 114 17.89 -12.21 -17.27
N THR A 115 16.61 -11.95 -16.99
CA THR A 115 15.79 -10.97 -17.74
C THR A 115 15.33 -9.76 -16.92
N ALA A 116 15.63 -9.74 -15.61
CA ALA A 116 14.99 -8.84 -14.65
C ALA A 116 15.19 -7.33 -14.85
N THR A 117 16.35 -6.85 -15.29
CA THR A 117 16.76 -5.52 -14.81
C THR A 117 16.03 -4.31 -15.40
N GLU A 118 15.73 -4.26 -16.69
CA GLU A 118 14.95 -3.13 -17.26
C GLU A 118 13.48 -3.22 -16.87
N ARG A 119 12.91 -4.44 -16.90
CA ARG A 119 11.52 -4.67 -16.50
C ARG A 119 11.31 -4.36 -15.02
N LEU A 120 12.21 -4.80 -14.14
CA LEU A 120 12.13 -4.56 -12.72
C LEU A 120 12.24 -3.07 -12.39
N GLY A 121 13.14 -2.33 -13.04
CA GLY A 121 13.25 -0.88 -12.84
C GLY A 121 11.92 -0.17 -13.07
N GLY A 122 11.26 -0.46 -14.20
CA GLY A 122 9.94 0.10 -14.50
C GLY A 122 8.84 -0.33 -13.53
N LEU A 123 8.86 -1.58 -13.08
CA LEU A 123 7.89 -2.09 -12.10
C LEU A 123 8.06 -1.39 -10.73
N LEU A 124 9.30 -1.23 -10.27
CA LEU A 124 9.60 -0.55 -9.01
C LEU A 124 9.25 0.94 -9.07
N ASP A 125 9.56 1.63 -10.16
CA ASP A 125 9.20 3.04 -10.35
C ASP A 125 7.67 3.22 -10.34
N GLY A 126 6.94 2.28 -10.96
CA GLY A 126 5.48 2.22 -10.91
C GLY A 126 4.95 2.02 -9.49
N LEU A 127 5.54 1.09 -8.73
CA LEU A 127 5.15 0.82 -7.35
C LEU A 127 5.40 2.02 -6.43
N VAL A 128 6.58 2.64 -6.52
CA VAL A 128 6.93 3.86 -5.76
C VAL A 128 5.95 4.98 -6.08
N THR A 129 5.58 5.15 -7.35
CA THR A 129 4.60 6.16 -7.76
C THR A 129 3.22 5.88 -7.15
N SER A 130 2.77 4.64 -7.18
CA SER A 130 1.47 4.23 -6.61
C SER A 130 1.43 4.42 -5.10
N LEU A 131 2.43 3.91 -4.36
CA LEU A 131 2.49 4.02 -2.90
C LEU A 131 2.83 5.44 -2.41
N GLY A 132 3.58 6.20 -3.20
CA GLY A 132 3.81 7.63 -2.97
C GLY A 132 2.49 8.41 -2.95
N ALA A 133 1.56 8.03 -3.82
CA ALA A 133 0.23 8.62 -3.88
C ALA A 133 -0.77 8.01 -2.88
N HIS A 134 -0.47 6.87 -2.23
CA HIS A 134 -1.39 6.12 -1.37
C HIS A 134 -1.29 6.49 0.12
N PRO A 135 -2.35 6.94 0.80
CA PRO A 135 -3.69 7.11 0.25
C PRO A 135 -3.77 8.40 -0.56
N ARG A 136 -4.47 8.38 -1.69
CA ARG A 136 -4.77 9.63 -2.42
C ARG A 136 -5.78 10.44 -1.63
N MET A 137 -5.29 11.22 -0.69
CA MET A 137 -6.09 12.18 0.03
C MET A 137 -6.28 13.41 -0.85
N ARG A 138 -7.40 13.50 -1.58
CA ARG A 138 -7.89 14.81 -2.03
C ARG A 138 -8.24 15.60 -0.77
N SER A 139 -7.75 16.82 -0.65
CA SER A 139 -8.03 17.70 0.48
C SER A 139 -9.53 17.81 0.69
N VAL A 140 -10.06 17.19 1.74
CA VAL A 140 -11.37 17.53 2.28
C VAL A 140 -11.21 18.91 2.89
N THR A 141 -11.57 19.96 2.14
CA THR A 141 -11.84 21.25 2.77
C THR A 141 -13.02 21.05 3.71
N PRO A 142 -12.88 21.27 5.03
CA PRO A 142 -14.03 21.22 5.92
C PRO A 142 -15.04 22.26 5.42
N SER A 143 -16.31 21.85 5.29
CA SER A 143 -17.38 22.81 5.05
C SER A 143 -17.41 23.83 6.19
N PRO A 144 -17.60 25.14 5.90
CA PRO A 144 -17.64 26.19 6.90
C PRO A 144 -18.80 26.04 7.89
#